data_AF-H1LUP3-F1
#
_entry.id   AF-H1LUP3-F1
#
_cell.length_a   1.000
_cell.length_b   1.000
_cell.length_c   1.000
_cell.angle_alpha   90.00
_cell.angle_beta   90.00
_cell.angle_gamma   90.00
#
_symmetry.space_group_name_H-M   'P 1'
#
loop_
_entity.id
_entity.type
_entity.pdbx_description
1 polymer ?
#
loop_
_entity_poly.entity_id
_entity_poly.type
_entity_poly.pdbx_seq_one_letter_code
_entity_poly.pdbx_strand_id
1 'polypeptide(L)'
;MFCYQCPETTGNTGCTQVGVCGKKPEVAKMQDLLIYVSKGISSITTRLRAEGKEVSKEVNHLVTLNLFITITNANFDNDAIIARIKKTLEVKKELLNELSNKDNLPEAALWESFDESEYLDKASTVGVLATKDEDVRSLRELITYGLKGLSAYSKHANALLQDDGEVDAFLQRALASTLDDSLSVDDLVALTLETGKYGVNGMALLDKANTTAYGNPEITTVDIGVGKNPGILVSGHDLRDLEMLLKQTQGTGVDVYTHSEMLAGQYYPELKKYSNLKGNYGNADGSRKKSLKASTDLFL
;
A
#
# COMPACT_ATOMS: atom_id res chain seq x y z
N MET A 1 5.66 -14.98 14.42
CA MET A 1 5.35 -13.66 13.81
C MET A 1 4.89 -12.71 14.92
N PHE A 2 4.77 -11.42 14.64
CA PHE A 2 3.98 -10.50 15.47
C PHE A 2 3.37 -9.44 14.56
N CYS A 3 2.04 -9.32 14.53
CA CYS A 3 1.35 -8.36 13.67
C CYS A 3 0.06 -7.91 14.33
N TYR A 4 -0.14 -6.59 14.44
CA TYR A 4 -1.33 -5.99 15.07
C TYR A 4 -1.95 -4.83 14.28
N GLN A 5 -1.64 -4.72 12.98
CA GLN A 5 -2.02 -3.56 12.16
C GLN A 5 -3.52 -3.49 11.78
N CYS A 6 -4.33 -4.50 12.11
CA CYS A 6 -5.74 -4.57 11.71
C CYS A 6 -6.66 -4.75 12.93
N PRO A 7 -7.92 -4.30 12.86
CA PRO A 7 -8.86 -4.35 13.99
C PRO A 7 -9.22 -5.77 14.43
N GLU A 8 -9.02 -6.77 13.55
CA GLU A 8 -9.29 -8.19 13.84
C GLU A 8 -8.11 -8.90 14.49
N THR A 9 -7.05 -8.19 14.88
CA THR A 9 -5.88 -8.81 15.51
C THR A 9 -6.26 -9.62 16.75
N THR A 10 -5.62 -10.78 16.94
CA THR A 10 -5.97 -11.72 18.01
C THR A 10 -5.98 -11.05 19.37
N GLY A 11 -7.12 -11.16 20.07
CA GLY A 11 -7.31 -10.63 21.42
C GLY A 11 -7.09 -9.12 21.54
N ASN A 12 -7.16 -8.36 20.44
CA ASN A 12 -6.80 -6.95 20.39
C ASN A 12 -5.37 -6.66 20.92
N THR A 13 -4.43 -7.60 20.72
CA THR A 13 -3.03 -7.49 21.18
C THR A 13 -2.03 -7.79 20.08
N GLY A 14 -2.21 -8.88 19.34
CA GLY A 14 -1.27 -9.27 18.28
C GLY A 14 -1.45 -10.70 17.79
N CYS A 15 -1.37 -10.89 16.47
CA CYS A 15 -1.28 -12.21 15.87
C CYS A 15 0.15 -12.77 16.00
N THR A 16 0.33 -13.84 16.78
CA THR A 16 1.65 -14.41 17.09
C THR A 16 1.96 -15.73 16.38
N GLN A 17 0.94 -16.52 16.06
CA GLN A 17 1.06 -17.83 15.40
C GLN A 17 0.61 -17.79 13.93
N VAL A 18 -0.56 -17.25 13.64
CA VAL A 18 -1.09 -17.02 12.30
C VAL A 18 -1.98 -15.79 12.36
N GLY A 19 -2.04 -15.00 11.28
CA GLY A 19 -2.96 -13.88 11.19
C GLY A 19 -4.41 -14.35 11.12
N VAL A 20 -5.33 -13.65 11.78
CA VAL A 20 -6.79 -13.87 11.62
C VAL A 20 -7.21 -13.72 10.14
N CYS A 21 -6.54 -12.83 9.41
CA CYS A 21 -6.66 -12.66 7.96
C CYS A 21 -6.09 -13.82 7.11
N GLY A 22 -5.52 -14.86 7.72
CA GLY A 22 -4.87 -15.99 7.04
C GLY A 22 -3.40 -15.78 6.69
N LYS A 23 -2.79 -14.64 7.06
CA LYS A 23 -1.37 -14.36 6.81
C LYS A 23 -0.50 -15.35 7.60
N LYS A 24 0.31 -16.14 6.89
CA LYS A 24 1.24 -17.11 7.48
C LYS A 24 2.48 -16.42 8.08
N PRO A 25 3.18 -17.03 9.05
CA PRO A 25 4.37 -16.46 9.68
C PRO A 25 5.47 -16.04 8.72
N GLU A 26 5.75 -16.86 7.70
CA GLU A 26 6.77 -16.61 6.68
C GLU A 26 6.46 -15.33 5.89
N VAL A 27 5.22 -15.17 5.43
CA VAL A 27 4.76 -13.96 4.74
C VAL A 27 4.82 -12.75 5.67
N ALA A 28 4.40 -12.90 6.94
CA ALA A 28 4.50 -11.82 7.92
C ALA A 28 5.97 -11.37 8.11
N LYS A 29 6.91 -12.32 8.17
CA LYS A 29 8.34 -12.04 8.29
C LYS A 29 8.91 -11.37 7.04
N MET A 30 8.51 -11.78 5.84
CA MET A 30 8.95 -11.09 4.64
C MET A 30 8.36 -9.67 4.54
N GLN A 31 7.13 -9.45 5.00
CA GLN A 31 6.57 -8.10 5.10
C GLN A 31 7.33 -7.22 6.14
N ASP A 32 7.71 -7.78 7.29
CA ASP A 32 8.56 -7.09 8.28
C ASP A 32 9.89 -6.66 7.64
N LEU A 33 10.56 -7.58 6.92
CA LEU A 33 11.82 -7.30 6.24
C LEU A 33 11.66 -6.28 5.10
N LEU A 34 10.57 -6.35 4.33
CA LEU A 34 10.28 -5.38 3.27
C LEU A 34 10.10 -3.97 3.83
N ILE A 35 9.39 -3.83 4.96
CA ILE A 35 9.26 -2.54 5.65
C ILE A 35 10.62 -2.07 6.17
N TYR A 36 11.42 -2.96 6.75
CA TYR A 36 12.76 -2.62 7.22
C TYR A 36 13.66 -2.07 6.10
N VAL A 37 13.77 -2.75 4.96
CA VAL A 37 14.57 -2.26 3.83
C VAL A 37 13.98 -0.99 3.20
N SER A 38 12.65 -0.82 3.28
CA SER A 38 11.97 0.40 2.83
C SER A 38 12.28 1.60 3.74
N LYS A 39 12.40 1.41 5.06
CA LYS A 39 12.92 2.43 5.99
C LYS A 39 14.39 2.77 5.67
N GLY A 40 15.17 1.76 5.30
CA GLY A 40 16.57 1.90 4.87
C GLY A 40 16.74 2.79 3.63
N ILE A 41 16.09 2.46 2.52
CA ILE A 41 16.13 3.29 1.30
C ILE A 41 15.57 4.69 1.56
N SER A 42 14.52 4.82 2.39
CA SER A 42 13.94 6.11 2.73
C SER A 42 14.89 7.01 3.51
N SER A 43 15.78 6.44 4.32
CA SER A 43 16.83 7.19 5.03
C SER A 43 17.84 7.77 4.04
N ILE A 44 18.18 7.01 2.99
CA ILE A 44 19.09 7.44 1.93
C ILE A 44 18.44 8.54 1.07
N THR A 45 17.20 8.35 0.62
CA THR A 45 16.52 9.36 -0.20
C THR A 45 16.26 10.65 0.56
N THR A 46 16.00 10.57 1.87
CA THR A 46 15.91 11.75 2.74
C THR A 46 17.24 12.50 2.80
N ARG A 47 18.36 11.78 2.93
CA ARG A 47 19.70 12.39 2.92
C ARG A 47 20.05 12.97 1.55
N LEU A 48 19.76 12.29 0.45
CA LEU A 48 19.97 12.80 -0.92
C LEU A 48 19.26 14.14 -1.11
N ARG A 49 17.99 14.24 -0.72
CA ARG A 49 17.24 15.51 -0.79
C ARG A 49 17.88 16.60 0.08
N ALA A 50 18.38 16.25 1.26
CA ALA A 50 19.10 17.21 2.12
C ALA A 50 20.44 17.67 1.53
N GLU A 51 21.08 16.86 0.69
CA GLU A 51 22.26 17.22 -0.12
C GLU A 51 21.91 17.99 -1.40
N GLY A 52 20.62 18.27 -1.64
CA GLY A 52 20.14 18.95 -2.85
C GLY A 52 20.10 18.06 -4.10
N LYS A 53 20.16 16.74 -3.95
CA LYS A 53 20.08 15.77 -5.05
C LYS A 53 18.64 15.35 -5.30
N GLU A 54 18.30 15.19 -6.57
CA GLU A 54 16.98 14.71 -6.97
C GLU A 54 16.82 13.22 -6.68
N VAL A 55 15.60 12.81 -6.34
CA VAL A 55 15.19 11.42 -6.18
C VAL A 55 14.14 11.12 -7.23
N SER A 56 14.36 10.10 -8.05
CA SER A 56 13.50 9.82 -9.20
C SER A 56 12.10 9.36 -8.79
N LYS A 57 11.13 9.53 -9.71
CA LYS A 57 9.75 9.08 -9.49
C LYS A 57 9.66 7.57 -9.30
N GLU A 58 10.48 6.81 -10.00
CA GLU A 58 10.53 5.35 -9.91
C GLU A 58 10.94 4.88 -8.51
N VAL A 59 11.87 5.61 -7.86
CA VAL A 59 12.26 5.36 -6.47
C VAL A 59 11.09 5.68 -5.53
N ASN A 60 10.37 6.78 -5.77
CA ASN A 60 9.19 7.12 -4.98
C ASN A 60 8.10 6.04 -5.10
N HIS A 61 7.78 5.63 -6.32
CA HIS A 61 6.80 4.58 -6.59
C HIS A 61 7.20 3.24 -5.99
N LEU A 62 8.50 2.91 -5.98
CA LEU A 62 9.02 1.70 -5.33
C LEU A 62 8.68 1.68 -3.84
N VAL A 63 8.96 2.77 -3.11
CA VAL A 63 8.66 2.85 -1.67
C VAL A 63 7.15 2.81 -1.43
N THR A 64 6.38 3.56 -2.22
CA THR A 64 4.90 3.59 -2.16
C THR A 64 4.30 2.20 -2.36
N LEU A 65 4.77 1.46 -3.37
CA LEU A 65 4.31 0.10 -3.65
C LEU A 65 4.70 -0.89 -2.55
N ASN A 66 5.94 -0.79 -2.02
CA ASN A 66 6.39 -1.64 -0.93
C ASN A 66 5.48 -1.53 0.30
N LEU A 67 5.11 -0.31 0.69
CA LEU A 67 4.17 -0.08 1.79
C LEU A 67 2.78 -0.66 1.46
N PHE A 68 2.28 -0.38 0.25
CA PHE A 68 0.94 -0.80 -0.18
C PHE A 68 0.74 -2.32 -0.14
N ILE A 69 1.70 -3.10 -0.63
CA ILE A 69 1.57 -4.57 -0.65
C ILE A 69 1.63 -5.22 0.74
N THR A 70 2.00 -4.47 1.77
CA THR A 70 1.98 -4.94 3.17
C THR A 70 0.72 -4.52 3.94
N ILE A 71 -0.24 -3.86 3.28
CA ILE A 71 -1.57 -3.61 3.84
C ILE A 71 -2.29 -4.95 4.04
N THR A 72 -3.18 -4.99 5.03
CA THR A 72 -4.00 -6.16 5.32
C THR A 72 -4.80 -6.60 4.09
N ASN A 73 -4.76 -7.89 3.77
CA ASN A 73 -5.40 -8.50 2.60
C ASN A 73 -4.88 -8.04 1.23
N ALA A 74 -3.74 -7.34 1.16
CA ALA A 74 -3.17 -6.89 -0.12
C ALA A 74 -2.36 -7.97 -0.85
N ASN A 75 -1.39 -8.61 -0.18
CA ASN A 75 -0.52 -9.60 -0.81
C ASN A 75 -0.12 -10.72 0.16
N PHE A 76 -0.35 -11.97 -0.26
CA PHE A 76 0.01 -13.19 0.47
C PHE A 76 1.05 -14.04 -0.28
N ASP A 77 1.51 -13.59 -1.45
CA ASP A 77 2.53 -14.23 -2.25
C ASP A 77 3.92 -13.90 -1.70
N ASN A 78 4.57 -14.91 -1.14
CA ASN A 78 5.87 -14.76 -0.48
C ASN A 78 6.98 -14.43 -1.50
N ASP A 79 6.94 -15.02 -2.69
CA ASP A 79 7.97 -14.85 -3.71
C ASP A 79 7.89 -13.45 -4.31
N ALA A 80 6.68 -12.92 -4.50
CA ALA A 80 6.46 -11.53 -4.92
C ALA A 80 7.03 -10.53 -3.90
N ILE A 81 6.90 -10.80 -2.60
CA ILE A 81 7.46 -9.95 -1.53
C ILE A 81 8.99 -10.05 -1.52
N ILE A 82 9.56 -11.25 -1.66
CA ILE A 82 11.02 -11.45 -1.77
C ILE A 82 11.60 -10.70 -2.98
N ALA A 83 10.95 -10.78 -4.14
CA ALA A 83 11.35 -10.05 -5.33
C ALA A 83 11.37 -8.52 -5.07
N ARG A 84 10.41 -8.00 -4.31
CA ARG A 84 10.37 -6.58 -3.90
C ARG A 84 11.49 -6.23 -2.95
N ILE A 85 11.82 -7.09 -1.98
CA ILE A 85 12.98 -6.91 -1.08
C ILE A 85 14.26 -6.78 -1.90
N LYS A 86 14.52 -7.74 -2.79
CA LYS A 86 15.71 -7.74 -3.66
C LYS A 86 15.81 -6.48 -4.49
N LYS A 87 14.71 -6.09 -5.16
CA LYS A 87 14.68 -4.86 -5.96
C LYS A 87 14.95 -3.62 -5.11
N THR A 88 14.44 -3.58 -3.88
CA THR A 88 14.68 -2.47 -2.95
C THR A 88 16.14 -2.41 -2.52
N LEU A 89 16.78 -3.55 -2.26
CA LEU A 89 18.20 -3.63 -1.93
C LEU A 89 19.09 -3.17 -3.09
N GLU A 90 18.79 -3.58 -4.32
CA GLU A 90 19.50 -3.13 -5.54
C GLU A 90 19.48 -1.59 -5.65
N VAL A 91 18.28 -0.99 -5.65
CA VAL A 91 18.13 0.46 -5.78
C VAL A 91 18.73 1.20 -4.58
N LYS A 92 18.56 0.67 -3.37
CA LYS A 92 19.16 1.23 -2.15
C LYS A 92 20.69 1.28 -2.27
N LYS A 93 21.32 0.24 -2.81
CA LYS A 93 22.77 0.18 -3.02
C LYS A 93 23.25 1.21 -4.04
N GLU A 94 22.51 1.41 -5.13
CA GLU A 94 22.80 2.44 -6.13
C GLU A 94 22.75 3.83 -5.50
N LEU A 95 21.65 4.17 -4.83
CA LEU A 95 21.46 5.47 -4.16
C LEU A 95 22.47 5.70 -3.02
N LEU A 96 22.88 4.64 -2.31
CA LEU A 96 23.91 4.74 -1.26
C LEU A 96 25.25 5.23 -1.82
N ASN A 97 25.56 4.92 -3.08
CA ASN A 97 26.79 5.37 -3.74
C ASN A 97 26.71 6.81 -4.23
N GLU A 98 25.51 7.36 -4.35
CA GLU A 98 25.30 8.76 -4.73
C GLU A 98 25.48 9.72 -3.55
N LEU A 99 25.37 9.25 -2.30
CA LEU A 99 25.54 10.09 -1.11
C LEU A 99 26.96 10.68 -1.00
N SER A 100 27.03 11.98 -0.70
CA SER A 100 28.29 12.65 -0.38
C SER A 100 28.73 12.38 1.05
N ASN A 101 27.80 12.17 1.98
CA ASN A 101 28.07 11.76 3.35
C ASN A 101 27.25 10.52 3.75
N LYS A 102 27.93 9.48 4.24
CA LYS A 102 27.32 8.21 4.69
C LYS A 102 27.34 8.04 6.21
N ASP A 103 27.77 9.06 6.96
CA ASP A 103 27.85 9.03 8.41
C ASP A 103 26.46 8.94 9.05
N ASN A 104 26.39 8.22 10.18
CA ASN A 104 25.18 8.09 11.01
C ASN A 104 23.93 7.58 10.24
N LEU A 105 24.13 6.79 9.18
CA LEU A 105 23.04 6.08 8.54
C LEU A 105 22.57 4.92 9.44
N PRO A 106 21.25 4.66 9.53
CA PRO A 106 20.73 3.55 10.31
C PRO A 106 21.17 2.21 9.71
N GLU A 107 21.19 1.16 10.52
CA GLU A 107 21.55 -0.19 10.06
C GLU A 107 20.71 -0.63 8.85
N ALA A 108 19.43 -0.24 8.76
CA ALA A 108 18.59 -0.54 7.61
C ALA A 108 19.11 0.03 6.28
N ALA A 109 19.73 1.21 6.32
CA ALA A 109 20.34 1.83 5.14
C ALA A 109 21.61 1.11 4.70
N LEU A 110 22.32 0.46 5.63
CA LEU A 110 23.59 -0.23 5.39
C LEU A 110 23.46 -1.74 5.17
N TRP A 111 22.44 -2.37 5.76
CA TRP A 111 22.23 -3.82 5.65
C TRP A 111 21.92 -4.23 4.22
N GLU A 112 22.65 -5.20 3.69
CA GLU A 112 22.51 -5.71 2.33
C GLU A 112 22.73 -7.22 2.35
N SER A 113 21.76 -7.98 1.85
CA SER A 113 21.91 -9.41 1.60
C SER A 113 21.08 -9.83 0.40
N PHE A 114 21.71 -10.55 -0.52
CA PHE A 114 21.04 -11.17 -1.67
C PHE A 114 20.90 -12.69 -1.51
N ASP A 115 21.35 -13.24 -0.38
CA ASP A 115 21.12 -14.61 0.03
C ASP A 115 19.78 -14.70 0.76
N GLU A 116 18.78 -15.30 0.12
CA GLU A 116 17.44 -15.47 0.70
C GLU A 116 17.45 -16.30 1.99
N SER A 117 18.47 -17.14 2.20
CA SER A 117 18.57 -17.95 3.42
C SER A 117 18.75 -17.10 4.69
N GLU A 118 19.26 -15.88 4.56
CA GLU A 118 19.45 -14.94 5.68
C GLU A 118 18.18 -14.13 6.01
N TYR A 119 17.16 -14.16 5.14
CA TYR A 119 16.03 -13.22 5.22
C TYR A 119 15.16 -13.49 6.44
N LEU A 120 14.92 -14.76 6.78
CA LEU A 120 14.12 -15.13 7.95
C LEU A 120 14.83 -14.74 9.26
N ASP A 121 16.14 -14.91 9.31
CA ASP A 121 16.94 -14.52 10.48
C ASP A 121 16.92 -13.01 10.67
N LYS A 122 17.15 -12.24 9.59
CA LYS A 122 17.06 -10.78 9.66
C LYS A 122 15.65 -10.34 10.06
N ALA A 123 14.61 -10.86 9.41
CA ALA A 123 13.20 -10.55 9.70
C ALA A 123 12.79 -10.86 11.15
N SER A 124 13.48 -11.79 11.81
CA SER A 124 13.24 -12.13 13.21
C SER A 124 13.70 -11.04 14.18
N THR A 125 14.61 -10.17 13.75
CA THR A 125 15.21 -9.10 14.57
C THR A 125 14.66 -7.69 14.29
N VAL A 126 13.93 -7.49 13.19
CA VAL A 126 13.53 -6.14 12.71
C VAL A 126 12.02 -5.87 12.69
N GLY A 127 11.22 -6.80 13.20
CA GLY A 127 9.76 -6.63 13.29
C GLY A 127 9.32 -5.65 14.38
N VAL A 128 8.01 -5.51 14.57
CA VAL A 128 7.36 -4.58 15.53
C VAL A 128 8.00 -4.59 16.93
N LEU A 129 8.32 -5.77 17.45
CA LEU A 129 8.86 -5.94 18.81
C LEU A 129 10.34 -5.56 18.95
N ALA A 130 11.01 -5.15 17.87
CA ALA A 130 12.38 -4.63 17.93
C ALA A 130 12.47 -3.33 18.74
N THR A 131 11.41 -2.50 18.72
CA THR A 131 11.30 -1.34 19.60
C THR A 131 10.80 -1.80 20.97
N LYS A 132 11.63 -1.64 22.01
CA LYS A 132 11.34 -2.15 23.37
C LYS A 132 10.34 -1.30 24.13
N ASP A 133 10.55 0.01 24.13
CA ASP A 133 9.66 0.98 24.78
C ASP A 133 8.28 0.94 24.12
N GLU A 134 7.22 0.82 24.92
CA GLU A 134 5.86 0.60 24.42
C GLU A 134 5.26 1.84 23.77
N ASP A 135 5.51 3.03 24.32
CA ASP A 135 4.97 4.29 23.79
C ASP A 135 5.67 4.64 22.47
N VAL A 136 7.00 4.51 22.42
CA VAL A 136 7.77 4.69 21.19
C VAL A 136 7.36 3.67 20.14
N ARG A 137 7.18 2.39 20.52
CA ARG A 137 6.70 1.34 19.60
C ARG A 137 5.31 1.68 19.06
N SER A 138 4.40 2.09 19.94
CA SER A 138 3.03 2.47 19.58
C SER A 138 3.02 3.59 18.54
N LEU A 139 3.76 4.66 18.77
CA LEU A 139 3.82 5.80 17.85
C LEU A 139 4.51 5.46 16.53
N ARG A 140 5.63 4.73 16.55
CA ARG A 140 6.33 4.29 15.33
C ARG A 140 5.45 3.43 14.43
N GLU A 141 4.69 2.50 15.02
CA GLU A 141 3.79 1.65 14.26
C GLU A 141 2.53 2.39 13.82
N LEU A 142 1.97 3.29 14.64
CA LEU A 142 0.87 4.17 14.23
C LEU A 142 1.24 5.02 13.01
N ILE A 143 2.43 5.65 13.03
CA ILE A 143 2.98 6.38 11.88
C ILE A 143 3.15 5.45 10.70
N THR A 144 3.80 4.30 10.87
CA THR A 144 4.04 3.33 9.79
C THR A 144 2.73 2.89 9.14
N TYR A 145 1.67 2.65 9.92
CA TYR A 145 0.36 2.25 9.40
C TYR A 145 -0.38 3.40 8.71
N GLY A 146 -0.28 4.62 9.25
CA GLY A 146 -0.76 5.82 8.57
C GLY A 146 -0.08 6.04 7.21
N LEU A 147 1.24 5.82 7.14
CA LEU A 147 2.02 5.91 5.91
C LEU A 147 1.66 4.84 4.88
N LYS A 148 1.29 3.62 5.32
CA LYS A 148 0.73 2.60 4.41
C LYS A 148 -0.59 3.04 3.81
N GLY A 149 -1.48 3.64 4.62
CA GLY A 149 -2.73 4.21 4.11
C GLY A 149 -2.49 5.33 3.09
N LEU A 150 -1.58 6.27 3.42
CA LEU A 150 -1.16 7.33 2.51
C LEU A 150 -0.59 6.77 1.20
N SER A 151 0.26 5.74 1.27
CA SER A 151 0.86 5.12 0.08
C SER A 151 -0.18 4.47 -0.82
N ALA A 152 -1.28 3.93 -0.27
CA ALA A 152 -2.38 3.40 -1.08
C ALA A 152 -3.02 4.51 -1.92
N TYR A 153 -3.31 5.67 -1.33
CA TYR A 153 -3.87 6.81 -2.05
C TYR A 153 -2.92 7.32 -3.13
N SER A 154 -1.63 7.51 -2.78
CA SER A 154 -0.61 7.91 -3.75
C SER A 154 -0.51 6.91 -4.90
N LYS A 155 -0.48 5.60 -4.64
CA LYS A 155 -0.42 4.56 -5.70
C LYS A 155 -1.54 4.70 -6.71
N HIS A 156 -2.77 4.93 -6.25
CA HIS A 156 -3.92 5.06 -7.14
C HIS A 156 -3.88 6.38 -7.93
N ALA A 157 -3.38 7.47 -7.34
CA ALA A 157 -3.12 8.70 -8.07
C ALA A 157 -2.02 8.51 -9.14
N ASN A 158 -0.93 7.80 -8.81
CA ASN A 158 0.16 7.51 -9.75
C ASN A 158 -0.34 6.70 -10.96
N ALA A 159 -1.27 5.77 -10.76
CA ALA A 159 -1.90 5.00 -11.85
C ALA A 159 -2.66 5.88 -12.86
N LEU A 160 -3.07 7.08 -12.42
CA LEU A 160 -3.69 8.13 -13.24
C LEU A 160 -2.71 9.25 -13.62
N LEU A 161 -1.39 8.96 -13.54
CA LEU A 161 -0.30 9.87 -13.90
C LEU A 161 -0.27 11.16 -13.07
N GLN A 162 -0.82 11.13 -11.86
CA GLN A 162 -0.73 12.22 -10.88
C GLN A 162 0.26 11.85 -9.79
N ASP A 163 1.29 12.68 -9.63
CA ASP A 163 2.33 12.54 -8.60
C ASP A 163 2.40 13.80 -7.76
N ASP A 164 2.81 13.66 -6.50
CA ASP A 164 3.15 14.78 -5.62
C ASP A 164 4.48 14.48 -4.92
N GLY A 165 5.53 15.16 -5.37
CA GLY A 165 6.88 14.97 -4.86
C GLY A 165 7.04 15.35 -3.38
N GLU A 166 6.20 16.25 -2.87
CA GLU A 166 6.19 16.63 -1.45
C GLU A 166 5.58 15.52 -0.58
N VAL A 167 4.51 14.88 -1.07
CA VAL A 167 3.92 13.70 -0.41
C VAL A 167 4.93 12.54 -0.40
N ASP A 168 5.61 12.30 -1.52
CA ASP A 168 6.64 11.26 -1.62
C ASP A 168 7.82 11.52 -0.68
N ALA A 169 8.30 12.77 -0.63
CA ALA A 169 9.39 13.18 0.24
C ALA A 169 9.02 13.04 1.72
N PHE A 170 7.82 13.46 2.10
CA PHE A 170 7.31 13.30 3.47
C PHE A 170 7.20 11.82 3.84
N LEU A 171 6.58 11.00 2.99
CA LEU A 171 6.37 9.58 3.26
C LEU A 171 7.70 8.88 3.55
N GLN A 172 8.74 9.18 2.77
CA GLN A 172 10.08 8.62 2.98
C GLN A 172 10.74 9.18 4.25
N ARG A 173 10.69 10.50 4.49
CA ARG A 173 11.26 11.10 5.71
C ARG A 173 10.61 10.55 6.98
N ALA A 174 9.28 10.46 7.00
CA ALA A 174 8.52 9.95 8.14
C ALA A 174 8.84 8.46 8.36
N LEU A 175 8.91 7.66 7.29
CA LEU A 175 9.29 6.24 7.39
C LEU A 175 10.70 6.07 7.96
N ALA A 176 11.67 6.87 7.49
CA ALA A 176 13.04 6.90 8.02
C ALA A 176 13.09 7.30 9.50
N SER A 177 12.31 8.30 9.90
CA SER A 177 12.23 8.80 11.29
C SER A 177 11.78 7.71 12.28
N THR A 178 11.05 6.69 11.82
CA THR A 178 10.69 5.55 12.68
C THR A 178 11.86 4.62 13.06
N LEU A 179 13.07 4.89 12.56
CA LEU A 179 14.31 4.23 12.98
C LEU A 179 15.21 5.14 13.84
N ASP A 180 14.83 6.39 14.04
CA ASP A 180 15.64 7.35 14.80
C ASP A 180 15.33 7.22 16.30
N ASP A 181 16.26 6.64 17.04
CA ASP A 181 16.16 6.45 18.50
C ASP A 181 16.45 7.74 19.30
N SER A 182 16.83 8.84 18.64
CA SER A 182 17.01 10.14 19.29
C SER A 182 15.71 10.93 19.44
N LEU A 183 14.65 10.55 18.71
CA LEU A 183 13.34 11.23 18.78
C LEU A 183 12.64 10.94 20.11
N SER A 184 12.14 12.00 20.73
CA SER A 184 11.32 11.91 21.93
C SER A 184 9.88 11.45 21.60
N VAL A 185 9.12 11.12 22.65
CA VAL A 185 7.68 10.86 22.52
C VAL A 185 6.95 12.06 21.90
N ASP A 186 7.29 13.28 22.32
CA ASP A 186 6.67 14.51 21.79
C ASP A 186 6.97 14.69 20.30
N ASP A 187 8.20 14.38 19.86
CA ASP A 187 8.58 14.42 18.44
C ASP A 187 7.77 13.41 17.62
N LEU A 188 7.57 12.20 18.14
CA LEU A 188 6.80 11.16 17.48
C LEU A 188 5.29 11.47 17.47
N VAL A 189 4.76 12.12 18.51
CA VAL A 189 3.39 12.64 18.51
C VAL A 189 3.23 13.73 17.45
N ALA A 190 4.18 14.67 17.36
CA ALA A 190 4.18 15.70 16.32
C ALA A 190 4.23 15.08 14.92
N LEU A 191 5.09 14.07 14.69
CA LEU A 191 5.17 13.36 13.42
C LEU A 191 3.89 12.57 13.08
N THR A 192 3.19 12.06 14.10
CA THR A 192 1.88 11.42 13.92
C THR A 192 0.85 12.41 13.41
N LEU A 193 0.78 13.61 14.01
CA LEU A 193 -0.11 14.67 13.54
C LEU A 193 0.27 15.15 12.12
N GLU A 194 1.56 15.26 11.84
CA GLU A 194 2.06 15.59 10.50
C GLU A 194 1.67 14.52 9.47
N THR A 195 1.70 13.24 9.85
CA THR A 195 1.22 12.13 9.01
C THR A 195 -0.27 12.30 8.70
N GLY A 196 -1.08 12.75 9.66
CA GLY A 196 -2.48 13.10 9.43
C GLY A 196 -2.66 14.22 8.40
N LYS A 197 -1.86 15.29 8.49
CA LYS A 197 -1.85 16.38 7.49
C LYS A 197 -1.54 15.84 6.08
N TYR A 198 -0.48 15.04 5.93
CA TYR A 198 -0.15 14.47 4.63
C TYR A 198 -1.14 13.40 4.15
N GLY A 199 -1.85 12.75 5.08
CA GLY A 199 -3.03 11.94 4.78
C GLY A 199 -4.11 12.74 4.02
N VAL A 200 -4.40 13.97 4.47
CA VAL A 200 -5.30 14.88 3.75
C VAL A 200 -4.77 15.23 2.37
N ASN A 201 -3.47 15.52 2.26
CA ASN A 201 -2.84 15.82 0.96
C ASN A 201 -2.94 14.64 -0.02
N GLY A 202 -2.65 13.41 0.43
CA GLY A 202 -2.76 12.21 -0.39
C GLY A 202 -4.19 11.92 -0.85
N MET A 203 -5.18 12.12 0.03
CA MET A 203 -6.59 12.02 -0.35
C MET A 203 -6.99 13.09 -1.35
N ALA A 204 -6.56 14.34 -1.18
CA ALA A 204 -6.83 15.43 -2.12
C ALA A 204 -6.19 15.19 -3.50
N LEU A 205 -4.98 14.61 -3.52
CA LEU A 205 -4.31 14.20 -4.77
C LEU A 205 -5.14 13.12 -5.50
N LEU A 206 -5.58 12.08 -4.78
CA LEU A 206 -6.39 11.01 -5.35
C LEU A 206 -7.78 11.50 -5.82
N ASP A 207 -8.44 12.35 -5.03
CA ASP A 207 -9.71 12.96 -5.39
C ASP A 207 -9.59 13.73 -6.71
N LYS A 208 -8.58 14.61 -6.81
CA LYS A 208 -8.28 15.35 -8.04
C LYS A 208 -7.99 14.40 -9.21
N ALA A 209 -7.19 13.36 -9.00
CA ALA A 209 -6.84 12.39 -10.04
C ALA A 209 -8.09 11.69 -10.60
N ASN A 210 -8.94 11.15 -9.73
CA ASN A 210 -10.16 10.45 -10.11
C ASN A 210 -11.17 11.39 -10.78
N THR A 211 -11.46 12.54 -10.17
CA THR A 211 -12.46 13.48 -10.69
C THR A 211 -12.03 14.14 -12.01
N THR A 212 -10.73 14.38 -12.20
CA THR A 212 -10.20 14.85 -13.48
C THR A 212 -10.30 13.78 -14.57
N ALA A 213 -10.01 12.51 -14.23
CA ALA A 213 -10.03 11.41 -15.19
C ALA A 213 -11.45 10.96 -15.56
N TYR A 214 -12.36 10.91 -14.59
CA TYR A 214 -13.64 10.22 -14.72
C TYR A 214 -14.88 11.12 -14.49
N GLY A 215 -14.66 12.41 -14.21
CA GLY A 215 -15.71 13.37 -13.87
C GLY A 215 -16.04 13.39 -12.38
N ASN A 216 -16.77 14.41 -11.93
CA ASN A 216 -17.26 14.43 -10.55
C ASN A 216 -18.36 13.37 -10.36
N PRO A 217 -18.32 12.57 -9.27
CA PRO A 217 -19.41 11.66 -8.93
C PRO A 217 -20.76 12.39 -8.88
N GLU A 218 -21.80 11.73 -9.37
CA GLU A 218 -23.17 12.26 -9.35
C GLU A 218 -24.14 11.27 -8.71
N ILE A 219 -25.32 11.75 -8.31
CA ILE A 219 -26.37 10.89 -7.76
C ILE A 219 -26.68 9.78 -8.78
N THR A 220 -26.57 8.53 -8.34
CA THR A 220 -26.64 7.35 -9.21
C THR A 220 -27.48 6.27 -8.57
N THR A 221 -28.44 5.73 -9.33
CA THR A 221 -29.09 4.47 -8.99
C THR A 221 -28.29 3.33 -9.59
N VAL A 222 -27.79 2.43 -8.76
CA VAL A 222 -26.98 1.27 -9.17
C VAL A 222 -27.81 0.00 -9.05
N ASP A 223 -27.83 -0.82 -10.10
CA ASP A 223 -28.48 -2.13 -10.04
C ASP A 223 -27.66 -3.10 -9.18
N ILE A 224 -28.35 -3.88 -8.35
CA ILE A 224 -27.78 -4.92 -7.50
C ILE A 224 -28.22 -6.33 -7.93
N GLY A 225 -29.03 -6.43 -8.99
CA GLY A 225 -29.37 -7.66 -9.68
C GLY A 225 -28.27 -8.13 -10.63
N VAL A 226 -28.56 -9.20 -11.37
CA VAL A 226 -27.64 -9.78 -12.35
C VAL A 226 -28.33 -9.97 -13.71
N GLY A 227 -27.54 -9.84 -14.76
CA GLY A 227 -27.93 -10.14 -16.14
C GLY A 227 -27.87 -11.64 -16.46
N LYS A 228 -27.87 -11.95 -17.76
CA LYS A 228 -27.81 -13.34 -18.28
C LYS A 228 -26.50 -13.66 -19.02
N ASN A 229 -25.67 -12.65 -19.26
CA ASN A 229 -24.38 -12.83 -19.92
C ASN A 229 -23.34 -13.33 -18.90
N PRO A 230 -22.24 -13.96 -19.37
CA PRO A 230 -21.08 -14.17 -18.51
C PRO A 230 -20.54 -12.83 -18.01
N GLY A 231 -20.10 -12.80 -16.75
CA GLY A 231 -19.58 -11.59 -16.11
C GLY A 231 -18.09 -11.66 -15.76
N ILE A 232 -17.52 -10.50 -15.48
CA ILE A 232 -16.30 -10.33 -14.70
C ILE A 232 -16.65 -9.47 -13.49
N LEU A 233 -16.32 -9.95 -12.29
CA LEU A 233 -16.49 -9.22 -11.04
C LEU A 233 -15.19 -8.56 -10.64
N VAL A 234 -15.17 -7.22 -10.61
CA VAL A 234 -14.00 -6.41 -10.24
C VAL A 234 -14.13 -5.89 -8.82
N SER A 235 -13.10 -6.08 -8.01
CA SER A 235 -13.04 -5.62 -6.62
C SER A 235 -11.81 -4.76 -6.37
N GLY A 236 -11.71 -4.18 -5.16
CA GLY A 236 -10.63 -3.25 -4.82
C GLY A 236 -11.05 -1.80 -5.07
N HIS A 237 -10.13 -0.96 -5.52
CA HIS A 237 -10.33 0.50 -5.57
C HIS A 237 -9.83 1.17 -6.86
N ASP A 238 -9.15 0.42 -7.74
CA ASP A 238 -8.43 1.02 -8.85
C ASP A 238 -9.35 1.29 -10.05
N LEU A 239 -9.76 2.55 -10.21
CA LEU A 239 -10.65 2.96 -11.31
C LEU A 239 -9.97 2.86 -12.68
N ARG A 240 -8.64 2.91 -12.74
CA ARG A 240 -7.89 2.77 -13.99
C ARG A 240 -7.95 1.33 -14.49
N ASP A 241 -7.81 0.36 -13.60
CA ASP A 241 -8.01 -1.06 -13.93
C ASP A 241 -9.44 -1.33 -14.41
N LEU A 242 -10.45 -0.76 -13.74
CA LEU A 242 -11.85 -0.84 -14.19
C LEU A 242 -12.02 -0.27 -15.61
N GLU A 243 -11.50 0.94 -15.88
CA GLU A 243 -11.58 1.56 -17.20
C GLU A 243 -10.94 0.68 -18.29
N MET A 244 -9.75 0.14 -18.03
CA MET A 244 -9.05 -0.74 -18.98
C MET A 244 -9.83 -2.03 -19.24
N LEU A 245 -10.43 -2.62 -18.21
CA LEU A 245 -11.27 -3.80 -18.37
C LEU A 245 -12.54 -3.50 -19.17
N LEU A 246 -13.23 -2.40 -18.86
CA LEU A 246 -14.44 -1.99 -19.56
C LEU A 246 -14.18 -1.79 -21.04
N LYS A 247 -13.06 -1.14 -21.40
CA LYS A 247 -12.63 -0.99 -22.80
C LYS A 247 -12.37 -2.34 -23.49
N GLN A 248 -11.69 -3.27 -22.82
CA GLN A 248 -11.35 -4.59 -23.40
C GLN A 248 -12.56 -5.51 -23.57
N THR A 249 -13.60 -5.32 -22.75
CA THR A 249 -14.82 -6.15 -22.76
C THR A 249 -15.96 -5.53 -23.60
N GLN A 250 -15.75 -4.37 -24.22
CA GLN A 250 -16.73 -3.78 -25.11
C GLN A 250 -16.96 -4.66 -26.35
N GLY A 251 -18.23 -4.97 -26.64
CA GLY A 251 -18.63 -5.78 -27.79
C GLY A 251 -18.31 -7.28 -27.68
N THR A 252 -17.75 -7.76 -26.57
CA THR A 252 -17.39 -9.19 -26.41
C THR A 252 -18.55 -10.06 -25.92
N GLY A 253 -19.62 -9.44 -25.43
CA GLY A 253 -20.72 -10.14 -24.75
C GLY A 253 -20.43 -10.50 -23.30
N VAL A 254 -19.32 -10.01 -22.72
CA VAL A 254 -18.98 -10.15 -21.30
C VAL A 254 -19.40 -8.90 -20.54
N ASP A 255 -20.20 -9.08 -19.49
CA ASP A 255 -20.62 -8.01 -18.59
C ASP A 255 -19.55 -7.75 -17.51
N VAL A 256 -19.51 -6.54 -16.96
CA VAL A 256 -18.63 -6.14 -15.86
C VAL A 256 -19.46 -5.70 -14.67
N TYR A 257 -19.18 -6.27 -13.50
CA TYR A 257 -19.82 -5.94 -12.22
C TYR A 257 -18.76 -5.44 -11.24
N THR A 258 -19.15 -4.49 -10.38
CA THR A 258 -18.33 -4.02 -9.28
C THR A 258 -18.61 -4.82 -8.00
N HIS A 259 -17.64 -4.87 -7.08
CA HIS A 259 -17.77 -5.52 -5.77
C HIS A 259 -17.11 -4.69 -4.66
N SER A 260 -17.72 -4.69 -3.47
CA SER A 260 -17.24 -3.97 -2.29
C SER A 260 -16.94 -2.49 -2.61
N GLU A 261 -15.68 -2.06 -2.51
CA GLU A 261 -15.28 -0.66 -2.66
C GLU A 261 -15.32 -0.19 -4.12
N MET A 262 -15.28 -1.12 -5.08
CA MET A 262 -15.42 -0.77 -6.50
C MET A 262 -16.82 -0.27 -6.86
N LEU A 263 -17.81 -0.39 -5.96
CA LEU A 263 -19.14 0.21 -6.11
C LEU A 263 -19.03 1.69 -6.50
N ALA A 264 -18.07 2.42 -5.94
CA ALA A 264 -17.88 3.84 -6.23
C ALA A 264 -17.60 4.14 -7.71
N GLY A 265 -17.04 3.18 -8.47
CA GLY A 265 -16.82 3.30 -9.91
C GLY A 265 -18.10 3.56 -10.71
N GLN A 266 -19.26 3.14 -10.19
CA GLN A 266 -20.57 3.35 -10.82
C GLN A 266 -21.01 4.82 -10.79
N TYR A 267 -20.41 5.66 -9.95
CA TYR A 267 -20.88 7.03 -9.73
C TYR A 267 -20.30 8.03 -10.73
N TYR A 268 -19.25 7.62 -11.45
CA TYR A 268 -18.46 8.50 -12.32
C TYR A 268 -19.04 8.60 -13.74
N PRO A 269 -19.36 9.82 -14.23
CA PRO A 269 -19.98 10.02 -15.55
C PRO A 269 -19.24 9.37 -16.73
N GLU A 270 -17.90 9.40 -16.74
CA GLU A 270 -17.13 8.79 -17.84
C GLU A 270 -17.20 7.27 -17.85
N LEU A 271 -17.29 6.63 -16.67
CA LEU A 271 -17.42 5.18 -16.56
C LEU A 271 -18.85 4.69 -16.85
N LYS A 272 -19.87 5.52 -16.62
CA LYS A 272 -21.27 5.21 -16.97
C LYS A 272 -21.53 5.09 -18.46
N LYS A 273 -20.64 5.60 -19.32
CA LYS A 273 -20.77 5.51 -20.78
C LYS A 273 -20.63 4.07 -21.29
N TYR A 274 -20.04 3.17 -20.50
CA TYR A 274 -19.81 1.78 -20.87
C TYR A 274 -21.06 0.94 -20.58
N SER A 275 -21.76 0.53 -21.64
CA SER A 275 -22.99 -0.28 -21.55
C SER A 275 -22.79 -1.69 -20.96
N ASN A 276 -21.55 -2.17 -20.89
CA ASN A 276 -21.16 -3.43 -20.27
C ASN A 276 -20.85 -3.28 -18.77
N LEU A 277 -20.79 -2.09 -18.21
CA LEU A 277 -20.80 -1.88 -16.75
C LEU A 277 -22.24 -2.05 -16.24
N LYS A 278 -22.55 -3.15 -15.56
CA LYS A 278 -23.94 -3.54 -15.26
C LYS A 278 -24.46 -3.09 -13.91
N GLY A 279 -23.70 -3.34 -12.86
CA GLY A 279 -24.17 -3.13 -11.49
C GLY A 279 -23.14 -3.52 -10.45
N ASN A 280 -23.58 -3.59 -9.20
CA ASN A 280 -22.74 -4.00 -8.08
C ASN A 280 -23.23 -5.32 -7.50
N TYR A 281 -22.34 -6.30 -7.39
CA TYR A 281 -22.68 -7.63 -6.89
C TYR A 281 -22.09 -7.87 -5.50
N GLY A 282 -22.92 -8.39 -4.58
CA GLY A 282 -22.50 -8.73 -3.23
C GLY A 282 -22.43 -7.54 -2.26
N ASN A 283 -21.65 -7.71 -1.19
CA ASN A 283 -21.49 -6.74 -0.11
C ASN A 283 -19.99 -6.43 0.12
N ALA A 284 -19.61 -6.07 1.35
CA ALA A 284 -18.22 -5.82 1.73
C ALA A 284 -17.30 -7.04 1.61
N ASP A 285 -15.99 -6.81 1.50
CA ASP A 285 -14.93 -7.82 1.31
C ASP A 285 -14.96 -8.98 2.32
N GLY A 286 -15.34 -8.75 3.58
CA GLY A 286 -15.49 -9.83 4.57
C GLY A 286 -16.50 -10.92 4.17
N SER A 287 -17.43 -10.61 3.27
CA SER A 287 -18.40 -11.56 2.71
C SER A 287 -17.97 -12.20 1.39
N ARG A 288 -16.79 -11.84 0.85
CA ARG A 288 -16.29 -12.21 -0.49
C ARG A 288 -16.32 -13.71 -0.76
N LYS A 289 -15.98 -14.57 0.22
CA LYS A 289 -16.05 -16.04 0.05
C LYS A 289 -17.46 -16.53 -0.29
N LYS A 290 -18.50 -15.89 0.24
CA LYS A 290 -19.90 -16.23 -0.08
C LYS A 290 -20.26 -15.72 -1.46
N SER A 291 -19.90 -14.47 -1.80
CA SER A 291 -20.12 -13.87 -3.12
C SER A 291 -19.45 -14.68 -4.24
N LEU A 292 -18.19 -15.08 -4.04
CA LEU A 292 -17.42 -15.89 -4.99
C LEU A 292 -18.04 -17.27 -5.21
N LYS A 293 -18.49 -17.94 -4.15
CA LYS A 293 -19.13 -19.27 -4.29
C LYS A 293 -20.49 -19.20 -4.99
N ALA A 294 -21.17 -18.07 -4.89
CA ALA A 294 -22.47 -17.85 -5.53
C ALA A 294 -22.36 -17.38 -6.99
N SER A 295 -21.17 -16.96 -7.42
CA SER A 295 -20.89 -16.51 -8.77
C SER A 295 -20.22 -17.61 -9.61
N THR A 296 -20.57 -17.68 -10.89
CA THR A 296 -19.89 -18.50 -11.91
C THR A 296 -18.89 -17.69 -12.74
N ASP A 297 -18.72 -16.41 -12.42
CA ASP A 297 -17.95 -15.44 -13.20
C ASP A 297 -16.47 -15.40 -12.79
N LEU A 298 -15.65 -14.84 -13.67
CA LEU A 298 -14.24 -14.57 -13.38
C LEU A 298 -14.12 -13.41 -12.38
N PHE A 299 -13.29 -13.56 -11.35
CA PHE A 299 -13.02 -12.52 -10.37
C PHE A 299 -11.65 -11.90 -10.60
N LEU A 300 -11.60 -10.57 -10.69
CA LEU A 300 -10.37 -9.78 -10.79
C LEU A 300 -10.22 -8.87 -9.56
#